data_AF-A0A420IRX2-F1
#
_entry.id   AF-A0A420IRX2-F1
#
_cell.length_a   1.000
_cell.length_b   1.000
_cell.length_c   1.000
_cell.angle_alpha   90.00
_cell.angle_beta   90.00
_cell.angle_gamma   90.00
#
_symmetry.space_group_name_H-M   'P 1'
#
loop_
_entity.id
_entity.type
_entity.pdbx_description
1 polymer ?
#
loop_
_entity_poly.entity_id
_entity_poly.type
_entity_poly.pdbx_seq_one_letter_code
_entity_poly.pdbx_strand_id
1 'polypeptide(L)'
;MPESCTEQEKRVLENWPEAVLSSQANLFGATSHKNRVNFTPGICLSFADHSVLPTLVAVQEQLKTALIPYHLWAMRLVSIMNEDFQQVATWAKRGNPTWIDLIEAIIQVLKNYQVSFSPMTQFAKMIPTSDENKLQFLRRIRNAYYCQTLL
;
A
#
# COMPACT_ATOMS: atom_id res chain seq x y z
N MET A 1 9.11 19.70 25.25
CA MET A 1 7.85 19.98 24.52
C MET A 1 7.67 18.85 23.54
N PRO A 2 6.60 18.03 23.60
CA PRO A 2 6.40 17.02 22.57
C PRO A 2 6.13 17.75 21.26
N GLU A 3 6.90 17.44 20.22
CA GLU A 3 6.74 18.04 18.90
C GLU A 3 5.29 17.85 18.43
N SER A 4 4.61 18.96 18.13
CA SER A 4 3.26 18.92 17.63
C SER A 4 3.24 18.20 16.28
N CYS A 5 2.49 17.11 16.20
CA CYS A 5 2.18 16.38 14.97
C CYS A 5 1.80 17.37 13.84
N THR A 6 2.45 17.28 12.70
CA THR A 6 2.18 18.13 11.54
C THR A 6 0.77 17.87 10.98
N GLU A 7 0.19 18.81 10.24
CA GLU A 7 -1.13 18.60 9.61
C GLU A 7 -1.15 17.40 8.66
N GLN A 8 -0.02 17.10 8.01
CA GLN A 8 0.13 15.92 7.17
C GLN A 8 0.08 14.62 7.98
N GLU A 9 0.85 14.56 9.06
CA GLU A 9 0.85 13.40 9.95
C GLU A 9 -0.53 13.20 10.59
N LYS A 10 -1.25 14.27 10.95
CA LYS A 10 -2.64 14.18 11.41
C LYS A 10 -3.55 13.54 10.36
N ARG A 11 -3.52 14.03 9.10
CA ARG A 11 -4.32 13.43 8.01
C ARG A 11 -3.98 11.97 7.78
N VAL A 12 -2.69 11.61 7.84
CA VAL A 12 -2.27 10.20 7.71
C VAL A 12 -2.84 9.38 8.86
N LEU A 13 -2.69 9.83 10.11
CA LEU A 13 -3.20 9.13 11.30
C LEU A 13 -4.73 9.02 11.35
N GLU A 14 -5.47 9.99 10.81
CA GLU A 14 -6.93 9.89 10.67
C GLU A 14 -7.36 8.75 9.74
N ASN A 15 -6.55 8.42 8.73
CA ASN A 15 -6.86 7.38 7.75
C ASN A 15 -6.16 6.05 8.06
N TRP A 16 -5.02 6.09 8.77
CA TRP A 16 -4.26 4.92 9.20
C TRP A 16 -3.58 5.21 10.56
N PRO A 17 -4.29 4.98 11.68
CA PRO A 17 -3.82 5.30 13.03
C PRO A 17 -2.53 4.59 13.46
N GLU A 18 -2.21 3.45 12.84
CA GLU A 18 -1.03 2.63 13.15
C GLU A 18 0.26 3.16 12.48
N ALA A 19 0.17 4.22 11.67
CA ALA A 19 1.33 4.83 11.03
C ALA A 19 2.35 5.33 12.07
N VAL A 20 3.58 4.83 11.98
CA VAL A 20 4.69 5.32 12.82
C VAL A 20 5.16 6.65 12.29
N LEU A 21 5.33 7.62 13.20
CA LEU A 21 5.90 8.93 12.90
C LEU A 21 7.42 8.95 13.08
N SER A 22 8.09 9.93 12.47
CA SER A 22 9.54 10.08 12.61
C SER A 22 9.96 10.31 14.07
N SER A 23 9.14 11.02 14.85
CA SER A 23 9.36 11.26 16.28
C SER A 23 9.33 9.98 17.13
N GLN A 24 8.69 8.92 16.63
CA GLN A 24 8.58 7.63 17.31
C GLN A 24 9.68 6.64 16.86
N ALA A 25 10.38 6.93 15.76
CA ALA A 25 11.37 6.03 15.18
C ALA A 25 12.49 5.63 16.14
N ASN A 26 12.91 6.55 17.02
CA ASN A 26 14.00 6.31 17.97
C ASN A 26 13.61 5.34 19.10
N LEU A 27 12.32 5.02 19.25
CA LEU A 27 11.83 4.14 20.30
C LEU A 27 12.09 2.66 20.01
N PHE A 28 12.43 2.29 18.77
CA PHE A 28 12.58 0.89 18.35
C PHE A 28 14.01 0.34 18.53
N GLY A 29 15.00 1.21 18.79
CA GLY A 29 16.39 0.82 19.01
C GLY A 29 17.37 1.45 18.03
N ALA A 30 18.66 1.12 18.17
CA ALA A 30 19.72 1.64 17.32
C ALA A 30 19.62 1.06 15.90
N THR A 31 19.52 1.94 14.90
CA THR A 31 19.39 1.55 13.49
C THR A 31 20.72 1.63 12.75
N SER A 32 20.83 0.94 11.61
CA SER A 32 22.04 0.96 10.78
C SER A 32 21.71 0.85 9.29
N HIS A 33 22.42 1.61 8.46
CA HIS A 33 22.31 1.53 6.99
C HIS A 33 22.75 0.17 6.43
N LYS A 34 23.50 -0.62 7.20
CA LYS A 34 23.91 -1.99 6.81
C LYS A 34 22.79 -3.01 7.01
N ASN A 35 21.77 -2.68 7.79
CA ASN A 35 20.67 -3.59 8.06
C ASN A 35 19.86 -3.83 6.78
N ARG A 36 19.45 -5.08 6.60
CA ARG A 36 18.65 -5.53 5.47
C ARG A 36 17.33 -6.06 6.00
N VAL A 37 16.26 -5.77 5.27
CA VAL A 37 14.96 -6.38 5.47
C VAL A 37 14.68 -7.25 4.25
N ASN A 38 14.32 -8.50 4.49
CA ASN A 38 13.79 -9.39 3.48
C ASN A 38 12.32 -9.57 3.83
N PHE A 39 11.45 -8.94 3.05
CA PHE A 39 10.01 -9.08 3.30
C PHE A 39 9.57 -10.53 3.11
N THR A 40 8.65 -10.98 3.96
CA THR A 40 8.05 -12.32 3.83
C THR A 40 7.54 -12.53 2.40
N PRO A 41 7.80 -13.70 1.78
CA PRO A 41 7.30 -14.01 0.45
C PRO A 41 5.78 -13.80 0.34
N GLY A 42 5.35 -13.12 -0.72
CA GLY A 42 3.94 -12.79 -0.96
C GLY A 42 3.50 -11.43 -0.42
N ILE A 43 4.31 -10.75 0.40
CA ILE A 43 4.03 -9.36 0.79
C ILE A 43 4.34 -8.44 -0.40
N CYS A 44 3.29 -7.83 -0.95
CA CYS A 44 3.37 -6.93 -2.09
C CYS A 44 2.19 -5.96 -2.09
N LEU A 45 2.41 -4.71 -2.46
CA LEU A 45 1.35 -3.74 -2.72
C LEU A 45 1.04 -3.71 -4.21
N SER A 46 0.15 -4.60 -4.63
CA SER A 46 -0.29 -4.71 -6.03
C SER A 46 -1.63 -4.02 -6.27
N PHE A 47 -2.66 -4.39 -5.51
CA PHE A 47 -4.02 -3.94 -5.76
C PHE A 47 -4.49 -2.99 -4.66
N ALA A 48 -5.09 -1.88 -5.07
CA ALA A 48 -5.71 -0.92 -4.17
C ALA A 48 -7.03 -1.49 -3.63
N ASP A 49 -6.94 -2.32 -2.60
CA ASP A 49 -8.06 -2.98 -1.93
C ASP A 49 -7.88 -2.99 -0.40
N HIS A 50 -8.73 -3.76 0.28
CA HIS A 50 -8.76 -3.85 1.75
C HIS A 50 -7.51 -4.50 2.36
N SER A 51 -6.67 -5.19 1.57
CA SER A 51 -5.44 -5.83 2.05
C SER A 51 -4.27 -4.87 2.23
N VAL A 52 -4.37 -3.64 1.69
CA VAL A 52 -3.28 -2.66 1.70
C VAL A 52 -2.89 -2.23 3.11
N LEU A 53 -3.85 -1.82 3.97
CA LEU A 53 -3.53 -1.41 5.34
C LEU A 53 -2.95 -2.55 6.19
N PRO A 54 -3.51 -3.78 6.19
CA PRO A 54 -2.85 -4.93 6.82
C PRO A 54 -1.43 -5.19 6.31
N THR A 55 -1.20 -5.02 5.02
CA THR A 55 0.12 -5.20 4.40
C THR A 55 1.11 -4.14 4.87
N LEU A 56 0.68 -2.87 4.99
CA LEU A 56 1.48 -1.79 5.54
C LEU A 56 1.86 -2.03 7.01
N VAL A 57 0.95 -2.56 7.83
CA VAL A 57 1.25 -2.96 9.21
C VAL A 57 2.34 -4.04 9.22
N ALA A 58 2.19 -5.10 8.42
CA ALA A 58 3.17 -6.18 8.35
C ALA A 58 4.56 -5.70 7.86
N VAL A 59 4.60 -4.79 6.90
CA VAL A 59 5.84 -4.16 6.41
C VAL A 59 6.49 -3.32 7.51
N GLN A 60 5.70 -2.49 8.18
CA GLN A 60 6.17 -1.62 9.24
C GLN A 60 6.79 -2.44 10.40
N GLU A 61 6.15 -3.53 10.81
CA GLU A 61 6.70 -4.42 11.85
C GLU A 61 8.02 -5.09 11.43
N GLN A 62 8.14 -5.50 10.17
CA GLN A 62 9.40 -6.05 9.66
C GLN A 62 10.51 -5.01 9.58
N LEU A 63 10.19 -3.75 9.22
CA LEU A 63 11.15 -2.65 9.21
C LEU A 63 11.65 -2.31 10.61
N LYS A 64 10.75 -2.29 11.61
CA LYS A 64 11.09 -2.13 13.03
C LYS A 64 11.99 -3.27 13.51
N THR A 65 11.58 -4.51 13.27
CA THR A 65 12.32 -5.71 13.70
C THR A 65 13.72 -5.78 13.08
N ALA A 66 13.86 -5.38 11.81
CA ALA A 66 15.14 -5.31 11.13
C ALA A 66 15.96 -4.05 11.48
N LEU A 67 15.46 -3.18 12.36
CA LEU A 67 16.11 -1.93 12.80
C LEU A 67 16.57 -1.08 11.61
N ILE A 68 15.72 -0.94 10.60
CA ILE A 68 16.00 -0.13 9.41
C ILE A 68 15.90 1.36 9.80
N PRO A 69 16.85 2.22 9.40
CA PRO A 69 16.74 3.66 9.59
C PRO A 69 15.44 4.21 8.97
N TYR A 70 14.69 5.00 9.73
CA TYR A 70 13.34 5.46 9.36
C TYR A 70 13.29 6.17 7.99
N HIS A 71 14.29 7.00 7.68
CA HIS A 71 14.39 7.70 6.39
C HIS A 71 14.56 6.74 5.18
N LEU A 72 14.86 5.45 5.40
CA LEU A 72 14.94 4.44 4.34
C LEU A 72 13.65 3.63 4.17
N TRP A 73 12.68 3.73 5.10
CA TRP A 73 11.48 2.89 5.11
C TRP A 73 10.67 3.02 3.83
N ALA A 74 10.47 4.25 3.35
CA ALA A 74 9.77 4.53 2.11
C ALA A 74 10.39 3.75 0.93
N MET A 75 11.72 3.86 0.78
CA MET A 75 12.42 3.19 -0.31
C MET A 75 12.45 1.66 -0.19
N ARG A 76 12.37 1.10 1.03
CA ARG A 76 12.19 -0.34 1.22
C ARG A 76 10.81 -0.78 0.74
N LEU A 77 9.75 -0.08 1.13
CA LEU A 77 8.39 -0.39 0.68
C LEU A 77 8.24 -0.26 -0.85
N VAL A 78 8.86 0.76 -1.46
CA VAL A 78 8.85 0.96 -2.92
C VAL A 78 9.34 -0.27 -3.72
N SER A 79 10.22 -1.09 -3.14
CA SER A 79 10.71 -2.31 -3.83
C SER A 79 9.67 -3.42 -3.96
N ILE A 80 8.56 -3.35 -3.21
CA ILE A 80 7.48 -4.33 -3.22
C ILE A 80 6.15 -3.74 -3.69
N MET A 81 6.20 -2.59 -4.37
CA MET A 81 5.05 -1.97 -5.02
C MET A 81 5.01 -2.31 -6.51
N ASN A 82 3.83 -2.63 -7.02
CA ASN A 82 3.55 -2.96 -8.42
C ASN A 82 2.09 -2.63 -8.77
N GLU A 83 1.69 -2.92 -10.01
CA GLU A 83 0.31 -2.77 -10.51
C GLU A 83 -0.32 -1.39 -10.18
N ASP A 84 -1.38 -1.34 -9.36
CA ASP A 84 -2.10 -0.11 -8.99
C ASP A 84 -1.17 0.94 -8.31
N PHE A 85 -0.08 0.48 -7.69
CA PHE A 85 0.89 1.33 -7.00
C PHE A 85 2.16 1.61 -7.82
N GLN A 86 2.25 1.13 -9.07
CA GLN A 86 3.44 1.31 -9.92
C GLN A 86 3.77 2.79 -10.18
N GLN A 87 2.75 3.64 -10.31
CA GLN A 87 2.94 5.08 -10.50
C GLN A 87 3.51 5.74 -9.25
N VAL A 88 2.99 5.38 -8.06
CA VAL A 88 3.52 5.84 -6.77
C VAL A 88 4.97 5.40 -6.59
N ALA A 89 5.28 4.14 -6.92
CA ALA A 89 6.65 3.63 -6.89
C ALA A 89 7.59 4.42 -7.81
N THR A 90 7.13 4.78 -9.01
CA THR A 90 7.91 5.57 -9.98
C THR A 90 8.15 7.00 -9.50
N TRP A 91 7.13 7.65 -8.93
CA TRP A 91 7.24 8.96 -8.30
C TRP A 91 8.24 8.93 -7.13
N ALA A 92 8.12 7.94 -6.25
CA ALA A 92 8.97 7.82 -5.07
C ALA A 92 10.45 7.62 -5.42
N LYS A 93 10.75 6.79 -6.44
CA LYS A 93 12.12 6.60 -6.94
C LYS A 93 12.77 7.89 -7.47
N ARG A 94 11.98 8.85 -7.93
CA ARG A 94 12.47 10.15 -8.43
C ARG A 94 12.61 11.19 -7.31
N GLY A 95 11.68 11.18 -6.35
CA GLY A 95 11.57 12.20 -5.31
C GLY A 95 12.25 11.87 -3.98
N ASN A 96 12.55 10.59 -3.69
CA ASN A 96 12.99 10.11 -2.38
C ASN A 96 12.10 10.62 -1.22
N PRO A 97 10.80 10.32 -1.23
CA PRO A 97 9.84 10.81 -0.24
C PRO A 97 10.15 10.27 1.15
N THR A 98 9.65 10.96 2.19
CA THR A 98 9.63 10.41 3.54
C THR A 98 8.65 9.24 3.64
N TRP A 99 8.69 8.51 4.76
CA TRP A 99 7.68 7.48 5.05
C TRP A 99 6.27 8.04 4.98
N ILE A 100 6.02 9.17 5.64
CA ILE A 100 4.69 9.79 5.72
C ILE A 100 4.20 10.26 4.35
N ASP A 101 5.08 10.86 3.54
CA ASP A 101 4.75 11.26 2.16
C ASP A 101 4.30 10.05 1.31
N LEU A 102 5.01 8.93 1.42
CA LEU A 102 4.67 7.71 0.67
C LEU A 102 3.34 7.13 1.14
N ILE A 103 3.10 7.10 2.45
CA ILE A 103 1.84 6.61 3.02
C ILE A 103 0.66 7.49 2.60
N GLU A 104 0.80 8.81 2.61
CA GLU A 104 -0.25 9.71 2.13
C GLU A 104 -0.57 9.45 0.66
N ALA A 105 0.44 9.23 -0.19
CA ALA A 105 0.24 8.87 -1.60
C ALA A 105 -0.50 7.53 -1.76
N ILE A 106 -0.18 6.51 -0.96
CA ILE A 106 -0.90 5.22 -0.96
C ILE A 106 -2.37 5.42 -0.56
N ILE A 107 -2.63 6.21 0.49
CA ILE A 107 -4.00 6.52 0.95
C ILE A 107 -4.77 7.28 -0.13
N GLN A 108 -4.12 8.20 -0.86
CA GLN A 108 -4.74 8.88 -1.99
C GLN A 108 -5.10 7.90 -3.12
N VAL A 109 -4.24 6.92 -3.42
CA VAL A 109 -4.59 5.85 -4.36
C VAL A 109 -5.81 5.07 -3.86
N LEU A 110 -5.84 4.65 -2.58
CA LEU A 110 -6.99 3.95 -2.01
C LEU A 110 -8.28 4.76 -2.12
N LYS A 111 -8.25 6.05 -1.79
CA LYS A 111 -9.40 6.97 -1.90
C LYS A 111 -9.84 7.12 -3.35
N ASN A 112 -8.90 7.34 -4.26
CA ASN A 112 -9.18 7.44 -5.69
C ASN A 112 -9.78 6.15 -6.22
N TYR A 113 -9.32 4.98 -5.75
CA TYR A 113 -9.93 3.70 -6.11
C TYR A 113 -11.32 3.55 -5.53
N GLN A 114 -11.59 3.95 -4.28
CA GLN A 114 -12.95 3.96 -3.72
C GLN A 114 -13.90 4.88 -4.49
N VAL A 115 -13.41 6.03 -4.99
CA VAL A 115 -14.15 6.90 -5.90
C VAL A 115 -14.28 6.28 -7.30
N SER A 116 -13.26 5.54 -7.74
CA SER A 116 -13.16 4.88 -9.05
C SER A 116 -13.60 3.42 -9.03
N PHE A 117 -14.27 2.97 -7.96
CA PHE A 117 -14.97 1.68 -7.85
C PHE A 117 -16.22 1.71 -8.74
N SER A 118 -16.08 2.34 -9.91
CA SER A 118 -16.92 2.15 -11.06
C SER A 118 -16.89 0.67 -11.42
N PRO A 119 -17.98 0.14 -11.96
CA PRO A 119 -18.07 -1.27 -12.29
C PRO A 119 -16.97 -1.76 -13.26
N MET A 120 -16.47 -0.90 -14.14
CA MET A 120 -15.40 -1.24 -15.09
C MET A 120 -14.07 -1.63 -14.42
N THR A 121 -13.76 -1.01 -13.28
CA THR A 121 -12.55 -1.35 -12.51
C THR A 121 -12.68 -2.73 -11.85
N GLN A 122 -13.88 -3.08 -11.37
CA GLN A 122 -14.17 -4.43 -10.84
C GLN A 122 -14.08 -5.49 -11.93
N PHE A 123 -14.54 -5.17 -13.15
CA PHE A 123 -14.43 -6.04 -14.32
C PHE A 123 -12.96 -6.30 -14.69
N ALA A 124 -12.14 -5.25 -14.78
CA ALA A 124 -10.73 -5.36 -15.14
C ALA A 124 -9.90 -6.19 -14.13
N LYS A 125 -10.32 -6.24 -12.87
CA LYS A 125 -9.66 -7.00 -11.79
C LYS A 125 -10.14 -8.46 -11.68
N MET A 126 -11.03 -8.92 -12.55
CA MET A 126 -11.48 -10.31 -12.52
C MET A 126 -10.35 -11.26 -12.92
N ILE A 127 -9.91 -12.07 -11.97
CA ILE A 127 -8.96 -13.18 -12.17
C ILE A 127 -9.66 -14.52 -11.92
N PRO A 128 -9.23 -15.62 -12.57
CA PRO A 128 -9.76 -16.95 -12.31
C PRO A 128 -9.53 -17.35 -10.85
N THR A 129 -10.53 -17.94 -10.19
CA THR A 129 -10.31 -18.54 -8.87
C THR A 129 -9.70 -19.95 -9.01
N SER A 130 -9.02 -20.43 -7.97
CA SER A 130 -8.28 -21.71 -8.00
C SER A 130 -9.16 -22.95 -8.28
N ASP A 131 -10.47 -22.82 -8.08
CA ASP A 131 -11.52 -23.83 -8.23
C ASP A 131 -12.38 -23.64 -9.50
N GLU A 132 -12.13 -22.58 -10.28
CA GLU A 132 -12.96 -22.18 -11.42
C GLU A 132 -12.36 -22.68 -12.75
N ASN A 133 -13.18 -23.36 -13.57
CA ASN A 133 -12.76 -23.72 -14.92
C ASN A 133 -12.90 -22.53 -15.89
N LYS A 134 -12.19 -22.60 -17.04
CA LYS A 134 -12.18 -21.51 -18.04
C LYS A 134 -13.58 -21.06 -18.47
N LEU A 135 -14.54 -21.98 -18.60
CA LEU A 135 -15.91 -21.67 -19.02
C LEU A 135 -16.67 -20.91 -17.92
N GLN A 136 -16.49 -21.29 -16.66
CA GLN A 136 -17.07 -20.62 -15.50
C GLN A 136 -16.51 -19.20 -15.37
N PHE A 137 -15.20 -19.04 -15.52
CA PHE A 137 -14.54 -17.72 -15.51
C PHE A 137 -15.07 -16.82 -16.63
N LEU A 138 -15.15 -17.32 -17.87
CA LEU A 138 -15.72 -16.57 -18.99
C LEU A 138 -17.19 -16.18 -18.77
N ARG A 139 -17.98 -17.04 -18.12
CA ARG A 139 -19.38 -16.72 -17.76
C ARG A 139 -19.45 -15.62 -16.70
N ARG A 140 -18.55 -15.62 -15.71
CA ARG A 140 -18.47 -14.59 -14.68
C ARG A 140 -18.05 -13.24 -15.26
N ILE A 141 -17.05 -13.22 -16.14
CA ILE A 141 -16.67 -12.04 -16.94
C ILE A 141 -17.88 -11.52 -17.72
N ARG A 142 -18.55 -12.39 -18.49
CA ARG A 142 -19.71 -12.02 -19.30
C ARG A 142 -20.84 -11.42 -18.45
N ASN A 143 -21.16 -12.03 -17.32
CA ASN A 143 -22.22 -11.54 -16.44
C ASN A 143 -21.85 -10.19 -15.81
N ALA A 144 -20.58 -10.01 -15.42
CA ALA A 144 -20.10 -8.73 -14.93
C ALA A 144 -20.18 -7.63 -15.98
N TYR A 145 -19.88 -7.90 -17.25
CA TYR A 145 -20.01 -6.93 -18.33
C TYR A 145 -21.48 -6.49 -18.56
N TYR A 146 -22.42 -7.43 -18.60
CA TYR A 146 -23.83 -7.12 -18.89
C TYR A 146 -24.60 -6.52 -17.70
N CYS A 147 -24.24 -6.85 -16.46
CA CYS A 147 -24.83 -6.20 -15.28
C CYS A 147 -24.43 -4.72 -15.15
N GLN A 148 -23.41 -4.26 -15.88
CA GLN A 148 -22.94 -2.87 -15.85
C GLN A 148 -23.68 -1.96 -16.83
N THR A 149 -24.39 -2.53 -17.81
CA THR A 149 -25.08 -1.76 -18.86
C THR A 149 -26.54 -1.41 -18.49
N LEU A 150 -26.97 -1.71 -17.26
CA LEU A 150 -28.35 -1.56 -16.77
C LEU A 150 -28.52 -0.54 -15.63
N LEU A 151 -27.50 0.25 -15.32
CA LEU A 151 -27.56 1.45 -14.47
C LEU A 151 -27.21 2.69 -15.31
#